data_AF-A0AAU4U9H8-F1
#
_entry.id   AF-A0AAU4U9H8-F1
#
_cell.length_a   1.000
_cell.length_b   1.000
_cell.length_c   1.000
_cell.angle_alpha   90.00
_cell.angle_beta   90.00
_cell.angle_gamma   90.00
#
_symmetry.space_group_name_H-M   'P 1'
#
loop_
_entity.id
_entity.type
_entity.pdbx_description
1 polymer ?
#
loop_
_entity_poly.entity_id
_entity_poly.type
_entity_poly.pdbx_seq_one_letter_code
_entity_poly.pdbx_strand_id
1 'polypeptide(L)'
;MNLARKPNRRTTTAVLALLTAAALGTADGSAGASDTVTAPRQSKLIASSVLGSDYKIKLTALRSSQDEYAASVRLQVYTQTADGAWKESDRVTVGEADGWFWFPLTGKVAVCEFSTASTEPAPLTVSLLVTPSIGCSEPAHYVVKQGRVLAS
;
A
#
# COMPACT_ATOMS: atom_id res chain seq x y z
N MET A 1 -6.75 -29.14 46.78
CA MET A 1 -6.24 -30.28 47.56
C MET A 1 -5.60 -31.26 46.59
N ASN A 2 -4.31 -31.53 46.75
CA ASN A 2 -3.47 -32.32 45.85
C ASN A 2 -3.82 -33.82 45.88
N LEU A 3 -3.61 -34.51 44.74
CA LEU A 3 -2.79 -35.73 44.71
C LEU A 3 -2.32 -36.02 43.28
N ALA A 4 -1.02 -36.25 43.20
CA ALA A 4 -0.18 -36.46 42.03
C ALA A 4 -0.44 -37.78 41.28
N ARG A 5 -0.11 -37.81 39.98
CA ARG A 5 0.65 -38.94 39.40
C ARG A 5 1.38 -38.54 38.10
N LYS A 6 2.71 -38.43 38.20
CA LYS A 6 3.71 -38.53 37.11
C LYS A 6 4.11 -40.02 36.99
N PRO A 7 4.98 -40.47 36.07
CA PRO A 7 5.18 -40.20 34.63
C PRO A 7 4.98 -41.52 33.82
N ASN A 8 5.14 -41.52 32.50
CA ASN A 8 5.72 -42.71 31.87
C ASN A 8 6.71 -42.35 30.76
N ARG A 9 7.96 -42.78 30.98
CA ARG A 9 9.07 -42.73 30.03
C ARG A 9 8.88 -43.89 29.05
N ARG A 10 9.02 -43.63 27.76
CA ARG A 10 9.46 -44.65 26.81
C ARG A 10 10.65 -44.09 26.04
N THR A 11 11.82 -44.42 26.55
CA THR A 11 13.09 -44.48 25.85
C THR A 11 13.05 -45.66 24.87
N THR A 12 13.39 -45.43 23.60
CA THR A 12 13.90 -46.48 22.71
C THR A 12 15.06 -45.91 21.89
N THR A 13 16.25 -46.40 22.22
CA THR A 13 17.54 -46.29 21.53
C THR A 13 17.52 -47.01 20.18
N ALA A 14 18.07 -46.42 19.11
CA ALA A 14 19.34 -46.77 18.43
C ALA A 14 18.99 -46.92 16.94
N VAL A 15 19.80 -46.53 15.95
CA VAL A 15 21.05 -47.20 15.53
C VAL A 15 21.76 -46.27 14.52
N LEU A 16 23.08 -46.16 14.66
CA LEU A 16 23.98 -45.60 13.63
C LEU A 16 24.04 -46.52 12.41
N ALA A 17 23.96 -45.94 11.21
CA ALA A 17 24.52 -46.53 10.00
C ALA A 17 25.27 -45.45 9.23
N LEU A 18 26.61 -45.58 9.20
CA LEU A 18 27.51 -44.90 8.27
C LEU A 18 27.32 -45.51 6.87
N LEU A 19 27.37 -44.69 5.82
CA LEU A 19 28.06 -44.99 4.56
C LEU A 19 28.08 -43.76 3.64
N THR A 20 29.29 -43.46 3.17
CA THR A 20 29.74 -42.38 2.31
C THR A 20 29.31 -42.57 0.85
N ALA A 21 28.88 -41.49 0.18
CA ALA A 21 28.92 -41.38 -1.27
C ALA A 21 29.33 -39.94 -1.64
N ALA A 22 30.55 -39.81 -2.17
CA ALA A 22 31.02 -38.60 -2.83
C ALA A 22 30.33 -38.48 -4.19
N ALA A 23 29.56 -37.40 -4.39
CA ALA A 23 29.12 -36.96 -5.69
C ALA A 23 29.65 -35.54 -5.92
N LEU A 24 30.51 -35.40 -6.94
CA LEU A 24 30.89 -34.08 -7.47
C LEU A 24 29.63 -33.45 -8.06
N GLY A 25 29.04 -32.49 -7.35
CA GLY A 25 28.03 -31.58 -7.87
C GLY A 25 28.64 -30.19 -7.93
N THR A 26 28.83 -29.66 -9.14
CA THR A 26 29.04 -28.23 -9.40
C THR A 26 27.83 -27.48 -8.86
N ALA A 27 27.89 -27.02 -7.61
CA ALA A 27 26.90 -26.13 -7.06
C ALA A 27 27.25 -24.71 -7.49
N ASP A 28 26.49 -24.25 -8.47
CA ASP A 28 26.40 -22.86 -8.91
C ASP A 28 26.53 -21.90 -7.72
N GLY A 29 27.35 -20.87 -7.89
CA GLY A 29 27.37 -19.73 -6.99
C GLY A 29 25.97 -19.16 -6.89
N SER A 30 25.27 -19.48 -5.80
CA SER A 30 24.08 -18.76 -5.39
C SER A 30 24.55 -17.35 -5.02
N ALA A 31 24.47 -16.46 -6.00
CA ALA A 31 24.37 -15.04 -5.74
C ALA A 31 23.19 -14.87 -4.78
N GLY A 32 23.50 -14.75 -3.49
CA GLY A 32 22.52 -14.41 -2.48
C GLY A 32 21.84 -13.15 -2.96
N ALA A 33 20.57 -13.27 -3.31
CA ALA A 33 19.70 -12.14 -3.51
C ALA A 33 19.84 -11.28 -2.26
N SER A 34 20.52 -10.15 -2.40
CA SER A 34 20.54 -9.14 -1.36
C SER A 34 19.11 -8.67 -1.27
N ASP A 35 18.37 -9.20 -0.28
CA ASP A 35 17.14 -8.62 0.20
C ASP A 35 17.49 -7.19 0.61
N THR A 36 17.39 -6.30 -0.37
CA THR A 36 17.57 -4.88 -0.17
C THR A 36 16.33 -4.50 0.61
N VAL A 37 16.47 -4.48 1.93
CA VAL A 37 15.47 -3.94 2.85
C VAL A 37 15.31 -2.48 2.47
N THR A 38 14.41 -2.23 1.54
CA THR A 38 14.01 -0.88 1.14
C THR A 38 13.36 -0.29 2.37
N ALA A 39 13.97 0.76 2.93
CA ALA A 39 13.43 1.47 4.08
C ALA A 39 11.95 1.81 3.83
N PRO A 40 11.08 1.71 4.85
CA PRO A 40 9.65 1.91 4.68
C PRO A 40 9.38 3.30 4.09
N ARG A 41 8.84 3.32 2.86
CA ARG A 41 8.46 4.55 2.15
C ARG A 41 7.44 5.31 3.00
N GLN A 42 7.79 6.52 3.44
CA GLN A 42 6.87 7.33 4.25
C GLN A 42 5.59 7.60 3.44
N SER A 43 4.44 7.41 4.09
CA SER A 43 3.13 7.63 3.49
C SER A 43 2.21 8.37 4.44
N LYS A 44 1.29 9.15 3.89
CA LYS A 44 0.29 9.89 4.67
C LYS A 44 -1.05 9.92 3.93
N LEU A 45 -2.12 9.56 4.63
CA LEU A 45 -3.48 9.78 4.14
C LEU A 45 -3.76 11.29 4.17
N ILE A 46 -4.12 11.87 3.02
CA ILE A 46 -4.38 13.30 2.89
C ILE A 46 -5.87 13.62 2.71
N ALA A 47 -6.65 12.69 2.13
CA ALA A 47 -8.10 12.77 2.09
C ALA A 47 -8.75 11.38 2.01
N SER A 48 -10.00 11.28 2.45
CA SER A 48 -10.82 10.09 2.23
C SER A 48 -12.30 10.47 2.15
N SER A 49 -13.05 9.77 1.31
CA SER A 49 -14.50 9.89 1.20
C SER A 49 -15.13 8.50 1.05
N VAL A 50 -16.39 8.37 1.46
CA VAL A 50 -17.21 7.19 1.23
C VAL A 50 -18.44 7.62 0.43
N LEU A 51 -18.69 6.95 -0.68
CA LEU A 51 -19.78 7.24 -1.63
C LEU A 51 -20.90 6.23 -1.40
N GLY A 52 -21.93 6.63 -0.67
CA GLY A 52 -23.00 5.74 -0.25
C GLY A 52 -22.46 4.50 0.47
N SER A 53 -22.85 3.31 0.00
CA SER A 53 -22.35 2.01 0.46
C SER A 53 -21.27 1.40 -0.44
N ASP A 54 -21.06 1.95 -1.64
CA ASP A 54 -20.50 1.18 -2.74
C ASP A 54 -18.99 1.40 -2.86
N TYR A 55 -18.54 2.64 -2.66
CA TYR A 55 -17.15 3.02 -2.83
C TYR A 55 -16.59 3.75 -1.61
N LYS A 56 -15.32 3.49 -1.32
CA LYS A 56 -14.48 4.33 -0.47
C LYS A 56 -13.29 4.80 -1.29
N ILE A 57 -13.03 6.09 -1.25
CA ILE A 57 -11.93 6.74 -1.96
C ILE A 57 -10.90 7.20 -0.93
N LYS A 58 -9.63 6.99 -1.23
CA LYS A 58 -8.51 7.53 -0.44
C LYS A 58 -7.51 8.22 -1.34
N LEU A 59 -7.03 9.38 -0.89
CA LEU A 59 -5.85 10.04 -1.44
C LEU A 59 -4.70 9.87 -0.44
N THR A 60 -3.62 9.25 -0.90
CA THR A 60 -2.44 8.96 -0.07
C THR A 60 -1.20 9.59 -0.71
N ALA A 61 -0.51 10.45 0.05
CA ALA A 61 0.81 10.95 -0.30
C ALA A 61 1.88 9.89 -0.01
N LEU A 62 2.82 9.71 -0.93
CA LEU A 62 3.93 8.77 -0.84
C LEU A 62 5.24 9.50 -1.09
N ARG A 63 6.11 9.61 -0.09
CA ARG A 63 7.44 10.26 -0.23
C ARG A 63 8.28 9.47 -1.23
N SER A 64 9.00 10.13 -2.14
CA SER A 64 9.86 9.41 -3.08
C SER A 64 10.97 8.67 -2.34
N SER A 65 11.42 7.55 -2.92
CA SER A 65 12.59 6.81 -2.44
C SER A 65 13.91 7.36 -3.02
N GLN A 66 13.83 8.24 -4.02
CA GLN A 66 14.98 8.79 -4.73
C GLN A 66 15.21 10.27 -4.39
N ASP A 67 14.14 11.02 -4.13
CA ASP A 67 14.19 12.43 -3.72
C ASP A 67 13.37 12.64 -2.45
N GLU A 68 14.03 13.03 -1.36
CA GLU A 68 13.38 13.22 -0.07
C GLU A 68 12.38 14.39 -0.06
N TYR A 69 12.45 15.32 -1.01
CA TYR A 69 11.52 16.44 -1.14
C TYR A 69 10.35 16.11 -2.05
N ALA A 70 10.47 15.09 -2.88
CA ALA A 70 9.45 14.68 -3.84
C ALA A 70 8.43 13.70 -3.24
N ALA A 71 7.23 13.71 -3.81
CA ALA A 71 6.13 12.84 -3.45
C ALA A 71 5.27 12.49 -4.66
N SER A 72 4.70 11.29 -4.60
CA SER A 72 3.63 10.84 -5.48
C SER A 72 2.30 10.89 -4.72
N VAL A 73 1.20 11.18 -5.41
CA VAL A 73 -0.15 11.08 -4.84
C VAL A 73 -0.86 9.89 -5.44
N ARG A 74 -1.46 9.09 -4.58
CA ARG A 74 -2.15 7.86 -4.96
C ARG A 74 -3.64 7.98 -4.67
N LEU A 75 -4.47 7.85 -5.71
CA LEU A 75 -5.92 7.74 -5.60
C LEU A 75 -6.30 6.27 -5.61
N GLN A 76 -6.91 5.80 -4.53
CA GLN A 76 -7.30 4.40 -4.32
C GLN A 76 -8.80 4.30 -4.17
N VAL A 77 -9.41 3.38 -4.90
CA VAL A 77 -10.82 3.04 -4.79
C VAL A 77 -10.92 1.70 -4.07
N TYR A 78 -11.86 1.63 -3.15
CA TYR A 78 -12.21 0.43 -2.42
C TYR A 78 -13.69 0.12 -2.63
N THR A 79 -14.02 -1.15 -2.83
CA THR A 79 -15.40 -1.66 -2.82
C THR A 79 -15.64 -2.50 -1.59
N GLN A 80 -16.89 -2.61 -1.13
CA GLN A 80 -17.23 -3.55 -0.08
C GLN A 80 -17.22 -4.99 -0.59
N THR A 81 -16.69 -5.89 0.21
CA THR A 81 -16.82 -7.33 0.05
C THR A 81 -18.12 -7.83 0.67
N ALA A 82 -18.49 -9.09 0.44
CA ALA A 82 -19.72 -9.68 0.97
C ALA A 82 -19.78 -9.69 2.52
N ASP A 83 -18.63 -9.69 3.19
CA ASP A 83 -18.46 -9.58 4.64
C ASP A 83 -18.41 -8.12 5.15
N GLY A 84 -18.63 -7.12 4.27
CA GLY A 84 -18.65 -5.70 4.62
C GLY A 84 -17.26 -5.07 4.79
N ALA A 85 -16.18 -5.80 4.49
CA ALA A 85 -14.83 -5.27 4.51
C ALA A 85 -14.54 -4.42 3.25
N TRP A 86 -13.67 -3.44 3.37
CA TRP A 86 -13.24 -2.63 2.23
C TRP A 86 -12.03 -3.26 1.56
N LYS A 87 -12.14 -3.59 0.28
CA LYS A 87 -11.05 -4.14 -0.54
C LYS A 87 -10.69 -3.17 -1.65
N GLU A 88 -9.41 -2.90 -1.84
CA GLU A 88 -8.92 -2.04 -2.94
C GLU A 88 -9.34 -2.69 -4.27
N SER A 89 -10.09 -1.94 -5.08
CA SER A 89 -10.59 -2.37 -6.39
C SER A 89 -9.74 -1.82 -7.52
N ASP A 90 -9.29 -0.57 -7.39
CA ASP A 90 -8.45 0.09 -8.38
C ASP A 90 -7.62 1.23 -7.78
N ARG A 91 -6.63 1.68 -8.53
CA ARG A 91 -5.71 2.73 -8.10
C ARG A 91 -5.05 3.43 -9.29
N VAL A 92 -4.90 4.75 -9.18
CA VAL A 92 -4.11 5.58 -10.10
C VAL A 92 -3.21 6.58 -9.36
N THR A 93 -2.24 7.15 -10.07
CA THR A 93 -1.44 8.28 -9.61
C THR A 93 -2.16 9.58 -9.98
N VAL A 94 -2.21 10.55 -9.07
CA VAL A 94 -2.71 11.90 -9.35
C VAL A 94 -1.56 12.77 -9.81
N GLY A 95 -1.68 13.33 -11.02
CA GLY A 95 -0.58 14.03 -11.68
C GLY A 95 0.61 13.10 -11.96
N GLU A 96 1.80 13.68 -11.99
CA GLU A 96 3.03 12.95 -12.26
C GLU A 96 3.56 12.19 -11.03
N ALA A 97 4.21 11.05 -11.27
CA ALA A 97 4.95 10.34 -10.24
C ALA A 97 6.11 11.22 -9.74
N ASP A 98 6.21 11.35 -8.42
CA ASP A 98 7.20 12.20 -7.75
C ASP A 98 7.15 13.68 -8.19
N GLY A 99 6.02 14.12 -8.77
CA GLY A 99 5.80 15.49 -9.22
C GLY A 99 5.31 16.45 -8.13
N TRP A 100 5.08 15.97 -6.90
CA TRP A 100 4.60 16.77 -5.78
C TRP A 100 5.68 17.03 -4.75
N PHE A 101 5.52 18.08 -3.95
CA PHE A 101 6.41 18.36 -2.82
C PHE A 101 5.89 17.72 -1.54
N TRP A 102 6.69 16.86 -0.91
CA TRP A 102 6.30 16.08 0.27
C TRP A 102 5.81 16.95 1.44
N PHE A 103 6.50 18.05 1.75
CA PHE A 103 6.16 18.88 2.91
C PHE A 103 4.86 19.66 2.73
N PRO A 104 4.62 20.38 1.60
CA PRO A 104 3.30 20.96 1.31
C PRO A 104 2.18 19.91 1.31
N LEU A 105 2.39 18.78 0.63
CA LEU A 105 1.38 17.75 0.44
C LEU A 105 1.01 17.00 1.74
N THR A 106 1.88 17.01 2.74
CA THR A 106 1.61 16.44 4.06
C THR A 106 1.19 17.50 5.10
N GLY A 107 1.06 18.76 4.70
CA GLY A 107 0.56 19.84 5.54
C GLY A 107 -0.96 19.76 5.81
N LYS A 108 -1.47 20.67 6.66
CA LYS A 108 -2.91 20.75 6.98
C LYS A 108 -3.77 21.27 5.83
N VAL A 109 -3.17 22.01 4.90
CA VAL A 109 -3.83 22.68 3.77
C VAL A 109 -3.43 22.05 2.44
N ALA A 110 -3.05 20.77 2.46
CA ALA A 110 -2.54 20.05 1.29
C ALA A 110 -3.60 19.81 0.21
N VAL A 111 -4.85 19.66 0.60
CA VAL A 111 -5.97 19.37 -0.29
C VAL A 111 -6.78 20.64 -0.45
N CYS A 112 -6.74 21.23 -1.64
CA CYS A 112 -7.51 22.41 -1.98
C CYS A 112 -8.93 22.04 -2.38
N GLU A 113 -9.06 20.99 -3.19
CA GLU A 113 -10.35 20.41 -3.55
C GLU A 113 -10.27 18.89 -3.53
N PHE A 114 -11.26 18.28 -2.87
CA PHE A 114 -11.55 16.86 -3.00
C PHE A 114 -13.05 16.70 -2.97
N SER A 115 -13.66 16.67 -4.15
CA SER A 115 -15.11 16.63 -4.33
C SER A 115 -15.54 15.39 -5.08
N THR A 116 -16.73 14.89 -4.74
CA THR A 116 -17.27 13.65 -5.27
C THR A 116 -18.78 13.57 -5.07
N ALA A 117 -19.47 12.79 -5.90
CA ALA A 117 -20.89 12.54 -5.79
C ALA A 117 -21.20 11.05 -5.74
N SER A 118 -22.24 10.68 -4.97
CA SER A 118 -22.75 9.31 -4.89
C SER A 118 -23.68 9.02 -6.08
N THR A 119 -23.10 9.03 -7.27
CA THR A 119 -23.74 8.70 -8.56
C THR A 119 -22.94 7.61 -9.27
N GLU A 120 -23.52 6.95 -10.28
CA GLU A 120 -22.79 6.02 -11.14
C GLU A 120 -22.89 6.52 -12.60
N PRO A 121 -21.77 6.90 -13.25
CA PRO A 121 -20.41 6.98 -12.69
C PRO A 121 -20.26 8.07 -11.60
N ALA A 122 -19.33 7.86 -10.66
CA ALA A 122 -19.05 8.82 -9.60
C ALA A 122 -17.97 9.82 -10.04
N PRO A 123 -18.29 11.11 -10.23
CA PRO A 123 -17.29 12.11 -10.52
C PRO A 123 -16.37 12.33 -9.32
N LEU A 124 -15.10 12.61 -9.59
CA LEU A 124 -14.08 12.98 -8.64
C LEU A 124 -13.30 14.19 -9.15
N THR A 125 -13.15 15.20 -8.31
CA THR A 125 -12.23 16.32 -8.58
C THR A 125 -11.18 16.38 -7.49
N VAL A 126 -9.93 16.54 -7.89
CA VAL A 126 -8.78 16.64 -6.99
C VAL A 126 -7.95 17.86 -7.36
N SER A 127 -7.79 18.78 -6.42
CA SER A 127 -6.81 19.88 -6.50
C SER A 127 -5.98 19.90 -5.22
N LEU A 128 -4.66 20.02 -5.37
CA LEU A 128 -3.70 19.89 -4.28
C LEU A 128 -2.80 21.11 -4.23
N LEU A 129 -2.32 21.45 -3.04
CA LEU A 129 -1.36 22.54 -2.88
C LEU A 129 -0.01 22.14 -3.48
N VAL A 130 0.45 22.89 -4.48
CA VAL A 130 1.77 22.69 -5.11
C VAL A 130 2.84 23.21 -4.15
N THR A 131 2.82 24.51 -3.86
CA THR A 131 3.62 25.17 -2.83
C THR A 131 2.82 26.36 -2.26
N PRO A 132 3.17 26.89 -1.08
CA PRO A 132 2.47 28.05 -0.54
C PRO A 132 2.49 29.31 -1.42
N SER A 133 3.52 29.48 -2.26
CA SER A 133 3.65 30.63 -3.16
C SER A 133 2.97 30.43 -4.52
N ILE A 134 2.89 29.20 -5.02
CA ILE A 134 2.19 28.87 -6.27
C ILE A 134 0.68 28.74 -6.02
N GLY A 135 0.31 28.17 -4.87
CA GLY A 135 -1.08 27.85 -4.54
C GLY A 135 -1.48 26.46 -5.04
N CYS A 136 -2.78 26.33 -5.32
CA CYS A 136 -3.40 25.07 -5.68
C CYS A 136 -3.11 24.70 -7.15
N SER A 137 -3.02 23.41 -7.43
CA SER A 137 -2.95 22.91 -8.80
C SER A 137 -4.26 23.15 -9.53
N GLU A 138 -4.19 23.16 -10.86
CA GLU A 138 -5.40 22.97 -11.67
C GLU A 138 -6.14 21.70 -11.22
N PRO A 139 -7.48 21.70 -11.19
CA PRO A 139 -8.25 20.53 -10.81
C PRO A 139 -8.04 19.37 -11.79
N ALA A 140 -7.67 18.21 -11.25
CA ALA A 140 -7.66 16.96 -12.00
C ALA A 140 -9.01 16.26 -11.84
N HIS A 141 -9.60 15.85 -12.97
CA HIS A 141 -10.90 15.19 -13.00
C HIS A 141 -10.75 13.68 -13.25
N TYR A 142 -11.47 12.91 -12.45
CA TYR A 142 -11.57 11.47 -12.58
C TYR A 142 -13.02 11.05 -12.48
N VAL A 143 -13.29 9.84 -12.94
CA VAL A 143 -14.57 9.18 -12.79
C VAL A 143 -14.32 7.78 -12.23
N VAL A 144 -15.07 7.41 -11.19
CA VAL A 144 -15.13 6.01 -10.75
C VAL A 144 -16.34 5.36 -11.39
N LYS A 145 -16.08 4.29 -12.14
CA LYS A 145 -17.12 3.49 -12.79
C LYS A 145 -16.89 2.03 -12.46
N GLN A 146 -17.87 1.37 -11.88
CA GLN A 146 -17.78 -0.06 -11.51
C GLN A 146 -16.51 -0.38 -10.71
N GLY A 147 -16.15 0.48 -9.76
CA GLY A 147 -14.96 0.35 -8.91
C GLY A 147 -13.62 0.62 -9.60
N ARG A 148 -13.61 1.11 -10.85
CA ARG A 148 -12.43 1.44 -11.64
C ARG A 148 -12.27 2.95 -11.80
N VAL A 149 -11.04 3.44 -11.77
CA VAL A 149 -10.75 4.87 -11.96
C VAL A 149 -10.45 5.15 -13.43
N LEU A 150 -11.11 6.16 -13.98
CA LEU A 150 -10.90 6.66 -15.34
C LEU A 150 -10.52 8.13 -15.23
N ALA A 151 -9.46 8.56 -15.94
CA ALA A 151 -9.21 9.98 -16.13
C ALA A 151 -10.28 10.55 -17.08
N SER A 152 -10.74 11.77 -16.81
CA SER A 152 -11.77 12.46 -17.60
C SER A 152 -11.21 13.67 -18.34
#